data_AF-A0A165X1X3-F1
#
_entry.id   AF-A0A165X1X3-F1
#
_cell.length_a   1.000
_cell.length_b   1.000
_cell.length_c   1.000
_cell.angle_alpha   90.00
_cell.angle_beta   90.00
_cell.angle_gamma   90.00
#
_symmetry.space_group_name_H-M   'P 1'
#
loop_
_entity.id
_entity.type
_entity.pdbx_description
1 polymer ?
#
loop_
_entity_poly.entity_id
_entity_poly.type
_entity_poly.pdbx_seq_one_letter_code
_entity_poly.pdbx_strand_id
1 'polypeptide(L)'
;MKEGGTVIVEGQKRIIDEIVGRKKLKQSYEYEITFKAMSSSENIWMPRDELIKRGFEKKVLEVDTREAQRLGLLRPLVRREIEKHMADFGLEPEFVSHNTMRGLSGGQKVKIVL
;
A
#
# COMPACT_ATOMS: atom_id res chain seq x y z
N MET A 1 -10.50 7.32 20.30
CA MET A 1 -9.22 7.57 19.59
C MET A 1 -8.27 6.45 19.96
N LYS A 2 -7.82 5.63 19.01
CA LYS A 2 -6.96 4.46 19.28
C LYS A 2 -5.62 4.92 19.86
N GLU A 3 -5.16 4.25 20.91
CA GLU A 3 -3.98 4.57 21.73
C GLU A 3 -2.65 4.63 20.94
N GLY A 4 -2.60 4.14 19.69
CA GLY A 4 -1.38 4.11 18.88
C GLY A 4 -0.91 5.46 18.32
N GLY A 5 -1.74 6.50 18.37
CA GLY A 5 -1.42 7.81 17.80
C GLY A 5 -0.47 8.68 18.63
N THR A 6 -0.23 8.33 19.89
CA THR A 6 0.66 9.11 20.76
C THR A 6 2.11 8.61 20.64
N VAL A 7 3.03 9.53 20.35
CA VAL A 7 4.47 9.27 20.26
C VAL A 7 5.18 10.20 21.24
N ILE A 8 6.17 9.69 21.96
CA ILE A 8 7.02 10.51 22.84
C ILE A 8 8.25 10.91 22.03
N VAL A 9 8.39 12.20 21.76
CA VAL A 9 9.55 12.78 21.08
C VAL A 9 10.15 13.79 22.05
N GLU A 10 11.42 13.59 22.41
CA GLU A 10 12.16 14.47 23.34
C GLU A 10 11.43 14.69 24.69
N GLY A 11 10.78 13.64 25.19
CA GLY A 11 10.03 13.70 26.46
C GLY A 11 8.63 14.31 26.36
N GLN A 12 8.23 14.84 25.20
CA GLN A 12 6.90 15.40 24.97
C GLN A 12 5.98 14.41 24.26
N LYS A 13 4.75 14.28 24.75
CA LYS A 13 3.70 13.50 24.08
C LYS A 13 3.17 14.29 22.89
N ARG A 14 3.43 13.78 21.69
CA ARG A 14 2.92 14.31 20.42
C ARG A 14 1.89 13.34 19.85
N ILE A 15 0.90 13.86 19.12
CA ILE A 15 -0.14 13.05 18.48
C ILE A 15 0.08 13.08 16.98
N ILE A 16 0.23 11.92 16.36
CA ILE A 16 0.36 11.79 14.90
C ILE A 16 -0.91 12.34 14.24
N ASP A 17 -0.73 13.26 13.30
CA ASP A 17 -1.81 13.83 12.50
C ASP A 17 -1.91 13.12 11.15
N GLU A 18 -0.85 13.14 10.34
CA GLU A 18 -0.82 12.58 8.99
C GLU A 18 0.50 11.86 8.69
N ILE A 19 0.49 11.04 7.63
CA ILE A 19 1.68 10.43 7.04
C ILE A 19 1.87 11.05 5.66
N VAL A 20 2.95 11.80 5.46
CA VAL A 20 3.08 12.72 4.31
C VAL A 20 4.06 12.23 3.25
N GLY A 21 5.01 11.38 3.61
CA GLY A 21 6.07 10.94 2.72
C GLY A 21 6.55 9.53 3.02
N ARG A 22 7.31 8.95 2.08
CA ARG A 22 8.04 7.70 2.28
C ARG A 22 9.44 7.77 1.67
N LYS A 23 10.40 7.07 2.27
CA LYS A 23 11.74 6.86 1.72
C LYS A 23 12.19 5.42 1.93
N LYS A 24 13.08 4.93 1.08
CA LYS A 24 13.60 3.56 1.18
C LYS A 24 14.54 3.44 2.38
N LEU A 25 14.31 2.44 3.23
CA LEU A 25 15.19 2.05 4.32
C LEU A 25 15.61 0.59 4.13
N LYS A 26 16.80 0.35 3.58
CA LYS A 26 17.32 -1.00 3.28
C LYS A 26 16.30 -1.82 2.46
N GLN A 27 15.74 -2.88 3.06
CA GLN A 27 14.74 -3.77 2.47
C GLN A 27 13.28 -3.37 2.79
N SER A 28 13.07 -2.22 3.45
CA SER A 28 11.76 -1.70 3.83
C SER A 28 11.65 -0.19 3.52
N TYR A 29 10.68 0.47 4.14
CA TYR A 29 10.40 1.90 4.00
C TYR A 29 10.27 2.57 5.38
N GLU A 30 10.71 3.82 5.43
CA GLU A 30 10.35 4.76 6.49
C GLU A 30 9.35 5.77 5.96
N TYR A 31 8.44 6.18 6.83
CA TYR A 31 7.40 7.15 6.49
C TYR A 31 7.55 8.40 7.35
N GLU A 32 7.33 9.54 6.72
CA GLU A 32 7.35 10.84 7.38
C GLU A 32 6.00 11.10 8.04
N ILE A 33 6.03 11.33 9.36
CA ILE A 33 4.84 11.62 10.14
C ILE A 33 4.81 13.08 10.60
N THR A 34 3.64 13.70 10.45
CA THR A 34 3.34 15.02 10.99
C THR A 34 2.62 14.88 12.33
N PHE A 35 2.76 15.89 13.17
CA PHE A 35 2.09 15.95 14.47
C PHE A 35 1.02 17.03 14.51
N LYS A 36 -0.04 16.78 15.28
CA LYS A 36 -1.16 17.70 15.42
C LYS A 36 -0.68 19.00 16.07
N ALA A 37 -1.05 20.13 15.46
CA ALA A 37 -0.66 21.47 15.91
C ALA A 37 0.86 21.72 15.98
N MET A 38 1.65 21.01 15.14
CA MET A 38 3.08 21.24 14.98
C MET A 38 3.42 21.56 13.53
N SER A 39 4.53 22.29 13.33
CA SER A 39 5.09 22.59 12.01
C SER A 39 5.69 21.34 11.37
N SER A 40 5.78 21.32 10.04
CA SER A 40 6.46 20.25 9.28
C SER A 40 7.95 20.12 9.62
N SER A 41 8.55 21.15 10.24
CA SER A 41 9.92 21.08 10.77
C SER A 41 10.07 20.08 11.92
N GLU A 42 8.97 19.75 12.61
CA GLU A 42 8.93 18.79 13.72
C GLU A 42 8.60 17.36 13.27
N ASN A 43 8.50 17.14 11.95
CA ASN A 43 8.22 15.83 11.39
C ASN A 43 9.35 14.85 11.73
N ILE A 44 8.97 13.60 11.97
CA ILE A 44 9.93 12.52 12.18
C ILE A 44 9.70 11.39 11.18
N TRP A 45 10.73 10.58 10.97
CA TRP A 45 10.66 9.38 10.15
C TRP A 45 10.43 8.18 11.06
N MET A 46 9.40 7.38 10.75
CA MET A 46 9.06 6.18 11.49
C MET A 46 9.06 4.95 10.56
N PRO A 47 9.62 3.80 10.97
CA PRO A 47 9.59 2.57 10.18
C PRO A 47 8.16 2.06 9.95
N ARG A 48 7.95 1.40 8.80
CA ARG A 48 6.67 0.77 8.42
C ARG A 48 6.06 -0.09 9.54
N ASP A 49 6.87 -0.97 10.11
CA ASP A 49 6.39 -1.97 11.07
C ASP A 49 5.89 -1.33 12.37
N GLU A 50 6.48 -0.21 12.77
CA GLU A 50 6.03 0.54 13.94
C GLU A 50 4.68 1.21 13.68
N LEU A 51 4.51 1.82 12.50
CA LEU A 51 3.25 2.44 12.10
C LEU A 51 2.11 1.42 11.98
N ILE A 52 2.40 0.22 11.48
CA ILE A 52 1.42 -0.87 11.43
C ILE A 52 1.02 -1.30 12.84
N LYS A 53 1.99 -1.52 13.75
CA LYS A 53 1.71 -1.86 15.16
C LYS A 53 0.88 -0.79 15.87
N ARG A 54 1.05 0.48 15.50
CA ARG A 54 0.29 1.63 16.01
C ARG A 54 -1.10 1.78 15.35
N GLY A 55 -1.43 0.97 14.35
CA GLY A 55 -2.75 0.97 13.70
C GLY A 55 -2.90 1.95 12.53
N PHE A 56 -1.79 2.43 11.95
CA PHE A 56 -1.76 3.35 10.82
C PHE A 56 -1.64 2.66 9.45
N GLU A 57 -1.93 1.36 9.38
CA GLU A 57 -1.85 0.56 8.14
C GLU A 57 -2.56 1.21 6.95
N LYS A 58 -3.77 1.74 7.16
CA LYS A 58 -4.54 2.42 6.10
C LYS A 58 -3.80 3.65 5.54
N LYS A 59 -3.23 4.48 6.41
CA LYS A 59 -2.51 5.70 5.98
C LYS A 59 -1.19 5.36 5.29
N VAL A 60 -0.50 4.33 5.77
CA VAL A 60 0.70 3.79 5.11
C VAL A 60 0.36 3.34 3.67
N LEU A 61 -0.72 2.58 3.50
CA LEU A 61 -1.19 2.11 2.20
C LEU A 61 -1.58 3.26 1.26
N GLU A 62 -2.21 4.32 1.78
CA GLU A 62 -2.55 5.52 1.00
C GLU A 62 -1.30 6.21 0.45
N VAL A 63 -0.25 6.38 1.27
CA VAL A 63 1.04 6.95 0.83
C VAL A 63 1.72 6.06 -0.20
N ASP A 64 1.71 4.74 0.02
CA ASP A 64 2.30 3.78 -0.93
C ASP A 64 1.57 3.79 -2.28
N THR A 65 0.24 3.88 -2.25
CA THR A 65 -0.60 3.96 -3.44
C THR A 65 -0.32 5.24 -4.22
N ARG A 66 -0.26 6.39 -3.53
CA ARG A 66 0.04 7.68 -4.15
C ARG A 66 1.42 7.70 -4.80
N GLU A 67 2.42 7.13 -4.14
CA GLU A 67 3.77 7.07 -4.70
C GLU A 67 3.87 6.06 -5.86
N ALA A 68 3.15 4.94 -5.80
CA ALA A 68 3.05 4.00 -6.92
C ALA A 68 2.36 4.62 -8.14
N GLN A 69 1.31 5.43 -7.94
CA GLN A 69 0.67 6.21 -9.00
C GLN A 69 1.64 7.22 -9.61
N ARG A 70 2.38 7.96 -8.77
CA ARG A 70 3.37 8.93 -9.22
C ARG A 70 4.45 8.30 -10.10
N LEU A 71 4.89 7.09 -9.74
CA LEU A 71 5.88 6.32 -10.50
C LEU A 71 5.30 5.63 -11.75
N GLY A 72 3.99 5.76 -12.01
CA GLY A 72 3.31 5.07 -13.11
C GLY A 72 3.24 3.55 -12.93
N LEU A 73 3.52 3.05 -11.73
CA LEU A 73 3.48 1.63 -11.39
C LEU A 73 2.06 1.15 -11.11
N LEU A 74 1.12 2.07 -10.89
CA LEU A 74 -0.27 1.71 -10.64
C LEU A 74 -0.98 1.40 -11.97
N ARG A 75 -1.10 0.11 -12.28
CA ARG A 75 -1.89 -0.36 -13.42
C ARG A 75 -3.38 -0.21 -13.07
N PRO A 76 -4.19 0.40 -13.93
CA PRO A 76 -5.61 0.55 -13.65
C PRO A 76 -6.30 -0.81 -13.66
N LEU A 77 -7.14 -1.06 -12.65
CA LEU A 77 -7.89 -2.32 -12.49
C LEU A 77 -9.14 -2.32 -13.38
N VAL A 78 -8.94 -2.14 -14.69
CA VAL A 78 -10.00 -2.17 -15.70
C VAL A 78 -9.93 -3.47 -16.47
N ARG A 79 -11.09 -3.97 -16.88
CA ARG A 79 -11.25 -5.25 -17.59
C ARG A 79 -10.21 -5.46 -18.70
N ARG A 80 -10.05 -4.45 -19.58
CA ARG A 80 -9.10 -4.50 -20.71
C ARG A 80 -7.64 -4.75 -20.27
N GLU A 81 -7.19 -4.09 -19.21
CA GLU A 81 -5.80 -4.26 -18.72
C GLU A 81 -5.62 -5.60 -18.01
N ILE A 82 -6.64 -6.08 -17.30
CA ILE A 82 -6.63 -7.39 -16.65
C ILE A 82 -6.60 -8.51 -17.69
N GLU A 83 -7.45 -8.45 -18.71
CA GLU A 83 -7.49 -9.42 -19.81
C GLU A 83 -6.16 -9.44 -20.57
N LYS A 84 -5.58 -8.27 -20.87
CA LYS A 84 -4.26 -8.17 -21.50
C LYS A 84 -3.17 -8.82 -20.63
N HIS A 85 -3.17 -8.52 -19.33
CA HIS A 85 -2.20 -9.09 -18.41
C HIS A 85 -2.33 -10.61 -18.31
N MET A 86 -3.54 -11.14 -18.23
CA MET A 86 -3.80 -12.58 -18.18
C MET A 86 -3.45 -13.29 -19.50
N ALA A 87 -3.59 -12.61 -20.63
CA ALA A 87 -3.14 -13.10 -21.93
C ALA A 87 -1.61 -13.28 -21.99
N ASP A 88 -0.82 -12.45 -21.29
CA ASP A 88 0.63 -12.61 -21.16
C ASP A 88 1.01 -13.92 -20.43
N PHE A 89 0.10 -14.46 -19.60
CA PHE A 89 0.23 -15.77 -18.93
C PHE A 89 -0.48 -16.90 -19.71
N GLY A 90 -1.02 -16.59 -20.90
CA GLY A 90 -1.70 -17.53 -21.77
C GLY A 90 -3.07 -17.99 -21.23
N LEU A 91 -3.80 -17.12 -20.53
CA LEU A 91 -5.25 -17.26 -20.35
C LEU A 91 -6.00 -16.39 -21.36
N GLU A 92 -6.95 -16.98 -22.08
CA GLU A 92 -7.81 -16.21 -22.97
C GLU A 92 -8.81 -15.34 -22.18
N PRO A 93 -9.17 -14.16 -22.69
CA PRO A 93 -10.11 -13.24 -22.04
C PRO A 93 -11.45 -13.86 -21.62
N GLU A 94 -11.95 -14.84 -22.39
CA GLU A 94 -13.21 -15.54 -22.10
C GLU A 94 -13.17 -16.29 -20.76
N PHE A 95 -12.02 -16.91 -20.43
CA PHE A 95 -11.84 -17.60 -19.15
C PHE A 95 -11.62 -16.65 -17.98
N VAL A 96 -11.18 -15.41 -18.24
CA VAL A 96 -10.93 -14.40 -17.21
C VAL A 96 -12.21 -13.68 -16.83
N SER A 97 -13.02 -13.28 -17.82
CA SER A 97 -14.14 -12.35 -17.61
C SER A 97 -15.52 -13.02 -17.60
N HIS A 98 -15.65 -14.23 -18.15
CA HIS A 98 -16.96 -14.90 -18.28
C HIS A 98 -17.03 -16.25 -17.57
N ASN A 99 -15.97 -16.66 -16.87
CA ASN A 99 -15.95 -17.89 -16.11
C ASN A 99 -15.75 -17.63 -14.61
N THR A 100 -16.30 -18.52 -13.78
CA THR A 100 -16.04 -18.50 -12.34
C THR A 100 -14.79 -19.33 -12.03
N MET A 101 -14.11 -19.05 -10.91
CA MET A 101 -12.94 -19.81 -10.46
C MET A 101 -13.20 -21.33 -10.37
N ARG A 102 -14.45 -21.75 -10.12
CA ARG A 102 -14.82 -23.18 -10.06
C ARG A 102 -14.75 -23.87 -11.42
N GLY A 103 -15.11 -23.17 -12.51
CA GLY A 103 -15.14 -23.70 -13.86
C GLY A 103 -13.77 -23.83 -14.53
N LEU A 104 -12.72 -23.30 -13.91
CA LEU A 104 -11.36 -23.34 -14.45
C LEU A 104 -10.66 -24.66 -14.12
N SER A 105 -9.90 -25.16 -15.10
CA SER A 105 -8.98 -26.29 -14.93
C SER A 105 -7.89 -25.98 -13.90
N GLY A 106 -7.23 -27.02 -13.39
CA GLY A 106 -6.10 -26.85 -12.45
C GLY A 106 -4.99 -25.96 -13.01
N GLY A 107 -4.61 -26.15 -14.29
CA GLY A 107 -3.58 -25.36 -14.94
C GLY A 107 -3.95 -23.87 -15.10
N GLN A 108 -5.22 -23.57 -15.41
CA GLN A 108 -5.70 -22.18 -15.48
C GLN A 108 -5.66 -21.49 -14.11
N LYS A 109 -6.00 -22.20 -13.03
CA LYS A 109 -5.91 -21.66 -11.67
C LYS A 109 -4.47 -21.34 -11.28
N VAL A 110 -3.52 -22.21 -11.64
CA VAL A 110 -2.09 -21.94 -11.41
C VAL A 110 -1.68 -20.66 -12.12
N LYS A 111 -2.08 -20.48 -13.39
CA LYS A 111 -1.77 -19.28 -14.16
C LYS A 111 -2.39 -17.98 -13.63
N ILE A 112 -3.54 -18.05 -12.95
CA ILE A 112 -4.17 -16.87 -12.31
C ILE A 112 -3.42 -16.43 -11.03
N VAL A 113 -2.78 -17.38 -10.34
CA VAL A 113 -2.06 -17.12 -9.09
C VAL A 113 -0.65 -16.56 -9.35
N LEU A 114 -0.04 -16.94 -10.48
CA LEU A 114 1.25 -16.43 -10.93
C LEU A 114 1.15 -14.97 -11.40
#